data_AF-A0A517R1R0-F1
#
_entry.id   AF-A0A517R1R0-F1
#
_cell.length_a   1.000
_cell.length_b   1.000
_cell.length_c   1.000
_cell.angle_alpha   90.00
_cell.angle_beta   90.00
_cell.angle_gamma   90.00
#
_symmetry.space_group_name_H-M   'P 1'
#
loop_
_entity.id
_entity.type
_entity.pdbx_description
1 polymer ?
#
loop_
_entity_poly.entity_id
_entity_poly.type
_entity_poly.pdbx_seq_one_letter_code
_entity_poly.pdbx_strand_id
1 'polypeptide(L)'
;MRARSRLNPSRRRGFTWVELLITLIAVAVMIAVLCPALLDGRRRGRPRMVSLNNIKNISLATANYASVWDGMFPPLVDGTYGAPRNLLTTLDQPGLDRAISAALSKEDKNIAVFVKVFASPHDDFNFNQDRGFSYRFNAGWGDFRASRTDGKTIEIGTHDLDLDWDGDGEVTDEDRSAMQATGVFWRHSDHIDSLTIDAVGLGDGISQTLLLVENYHRSDWLSNQTLDLGFVVGREDLTIDFDRGMLAVNEFKDGPYRPNGIRPSSATHTPGPSSSHSGTVNVAFVDGRASNVSEDIDPLVYLKLMTSRGSLFGQTPLDANQF
;
A
#
# COMPACT_ATOMS: atom_id res chain seq x y z
N MET A 1 38.07 60.13 52.23
CA MET A 1 36.75 60.53 51.68
C MET A 1 36.32 59.52 50.62
N ARG A 2 35.24 58.75 50.83
CA ARG A 2 34.63 57.87 49.80
C ARG A 2 33.17 58.28 49.62
N ALA A 3 32.82 58.75 48.42
CA ALA A 3 31.46 59.12 48.05
C ALA A 3 30.59 57.85 47.95
N ARG A 4 29.49 57.81 48.71
CA ARG A 4 28.47 56.75 48.58
C ARG A 4 27.54 57.10 47.43
N SER A 5 27.58 56.33 46.35
CA SER A 5 26.60 56.42 45.25
C SER A 5 25.22 55.98 45.78
N ARG A 6 24.23 56.88 45.74
CA ARG A 6 22.83 56.54 46.05
C ARG A 6 22.26 55.73 44.89
N LEU A 7 22.10 54.42 45.08
CA LEU A 7 21.30 53.59 44.18
C LEU A 7 19.84 54.04 44.33
N ASN A 8 19.30 54.64 43.26
CA ASN A 8 17.89 55.03 43.20
C ASN A 8 17.06 53.73 43.09
N PRO A 9 16.21 53.37 44.05
CA PRO A 9 15.40 52.16 43.93
C PRO A 9 14.44 52.36 42.75
N SER A 10 14.64 51.60 41.68
CA SER A 10 13.70 51.55 40.57
C SER A 10 12.34 51.14 41.14
N ARG A 11 11.38 52.07 41.18
CA ARG A 11 10.00 51.80 41.60
C ARG A 11 9.48 50.63 40.75
N ARG A 12 9.38 49.45 41.36
CA ARG A 12 8.69 48.31 40.75
C ARG A 12 7.24 48.73 40.59
N ARG A 13 6.81 48.98 39.35
CA ARG A 13 5.39 49.20 39.04
C ARG A 13 4.66 47.90 39.34
N GLY A 14 3.74 47.94 40.29
CA GLY A 14 2.83 46.83 40.56
C GLY A 14 1.86 46.68 39.39
N PHE A 15 1.57 45.44 39.02
CA PHE A 15 0.64 45.12 37.94
C PHE A 15 -0.77 45.54 38.34
N THR A 16 -1.43 46.35 37.50
CA THR A 16 -2.80 46.79 37.74
C THR A 16 -3.79 45.73 37.26
N TRP A 17 -4.96 45.67 37.90
CA TRP A 17 -6.05 44.78 37.48
C TRP A 17 -6.45 45.00 36.01
N VAL A 18 -6.32 46.24 35.54
CA VAL A 18 -6.61 46.62 34.14
C VAL A 18 -5.60 45.99 33.18
N GLU A 19 -4.31 46.04 33.49
CA GLU A 19 -3.27 45.41 32.66
C GLU A 19 -3.48 43.89 32.57
N LEU A 20 -3.85 43.24 33.67
CA LEU A 20 -4.18 41.80 33.67
C LEU A 20 -5.37 41.49 32.76
N LEU A 21 -6.42 42.30 32.86
CA LEU A 21 -7.64 42.10 32.08
C LEU A 21 -7.41 42.27 30.58
N ILE A 22 -6.70 43.32 30.18
CA ILE A 22 -6.37 43.57 28.77
C ILE A 22 -5.52 42.43 28.22
N THR A 23 -4.56 41.93 29.01
CA THR A 23 -3.67 40.84 28.57
C THR A 23 -4.46 39.54 28.37
N LEU A 24 -5.35 39.19 29.29
CA LEU A 24 -6.20 38.00 29.14
C LEU A 24 -7.14 38.12 27.93
N ILE A 25 -7.73 39.30 27.71
CA ILE A 25 -8.57 39.56 26.54
C ILE A 25 -7.75 39.43 25.25
N ALA A 26 -6.55 40.01 25.20
CA ALA A 26 -5.68 39.92 24.03
C ALA A 26 -5.30 38.46 23.71
N VAL A 27 -4.89 37.67 24.72
CA VAL A 27 -4.57 36.25 24.54
C VAL A 27 -5.79 35.45 24.10
N ALA A 28 -6.96 35.70 24.69
CA ALA A 28 -8.21 35.03 24.30
C ALA A 28 -8.57 35.30 22.82
N VAL A 29 -8.42 36.55 22.37
CA VAL A 29 -8.64 36.93 20.96
C VAL A 29 -7.61 36.26 20.04
N MET A 30 -6.33 36.24 20.42
CA MET A 30 -5.29 35.55 19.63
C MET A 30 -5.60 34.05 19.48
N ILE A 31 -6.00 33.38 20.57
CA ILE A 31 -6.37 31.96 20.53
C ILE A 31 -7.64 31.75 19.69
N ALA A 32 -8.64 32.61 19.81
CA ALA A 32 -9.89 32.52 19.06
C ALA A 32 -9.66 32.60 17.54
N VAL A 33 -8.73 33.44 17.09
CA VAL A 33 -8.36 33.55 15.67
C VAL A 33 -7.53 32.35 15.20
N LEU A 34 -6.66 31.81 16.06
CA LEU A 34 -5.77 30.69 15.70
C LEU A 34 -6.46 29.32 15.73
N CYS A 35 -7.44 29.12 16.62
CA CYS A 35 -8.12 27.83 16.83
C CYS A 35 -8.77 27.25 15.55
N PRO A 36 -9.58 27.98 14.75
CA PRO A 36 -10.19 27.43 13.55
C PRO A 36 -9.14 26.98 12.52
N ALA A 37 -8.08 27.77 12.31
CA ALA A 37 -6.99 27.41 11.39
C ALA A 37 -6.23 26.15 11.84
N LEU A 38 -5.99 25.99 13.15
CA LEU A 38 -5.33 24.80 13.72
C LEU A 38 -6.20 23.54 13.62
N LEU A 39 -7.52 23.67 13.75
CA LEU A 39 -8.46 22.56 13.63
C LEU A 39 -8.61 22.12 12.17
N ASP A 40 -8.65 23.05 11.22
CA ASP A 40 -8.72 22.75 9.78
C ASP A 40 -7.47 22.04 9.29
N GLY A 41 -6.27 22.47 9.74
CA GLY A 41 -5.02 21.79 9.45
C GLY A 41 -5.00 20.34 9.96
N ARG A 42 -5.50 20.11 11.18
CA ARG A 42 -5.63 18.75 11.74
C ARG A 42 -6.64 17.90 10.97
N ARG A 43 -7.78 18.45 10.55
CA ARG A 43 -8.81 17.73 9.80
C ARG A 43 -8.33 17.27 8.43
N ARG A 44 -7.47 18.05 7.77
CA ARG A 44 -6.89 17.70 6.45
C ARG A 44 -5.73 16.71 6.54
N GLY A 45 -4.86 16.85 7.53
CA GLY A 45 -3.67 15.99 7.67
C GLY A 45 -3.91 14.65 8.39
N ARG A 46 -4.82 14.62 9.37
CA ARG A 46 -5.05 13.42 10.20
C ARG A 46 -5.47 12.19 9.38
N PRO A 47 -6.43 12.25 8.44
CA PRO A 47 -6.87 11.04 7.78
C PRO A 47 -5.81 10.51 6.77
N ARG A 48 -4.93 11.38 6.24
CA ARG A 48 -3.76 10.94 5.44
C ARG A 48 -2.75 10.18 6.29
N MET A 49 -2.41 10.72 7.46
CA MET A 49 -1.52 10.05 8.41
C MET A 49 -2.11 8.72 8.91
N VAL A 50 -3.43 8.62 9.05
CA VAL A 50 -4.09 7.36 9.42
C VAL A 50 -3.99 6.33 8.31
N SER A 51 -4.22 6.69 7.03
CA SER A 51 -4.01 5.77 5.89
C SER A 51 -2.58 5.23 5.86
N LEU A 52 -1.59 6.13 6.00
CA LEU A 52 -0.17 5.73 6.03
C LEU A 52 0.18 4.83 7.23
N ASN A 53 -0.43 5.04 8.39
CA ASN A 53 -0.25 4.16 9.54
C ASN A 53 -0.96 2.81 9.36
N ASN A 54 -2.13 2.79 8.71
CA ASN A 54 -2.87 1.57 8.42
C ASN A 54 -2.08 0.68 7.45
N ILE A 55 -1.58 1.21 6.34
CA ILE A 55 -0.75 0.43 5.39
C ILE A 55 0.55 -0.08 6.05
N LYS A 56 1.15 0.72 6.94
CA LYS A 56 2.30 0.30 7.75
C LYS A 56 1.95 -0.86 8.68
N ASN A 57 0.80 -0.81 9.35
CA ASN A 57 0.37 -1.89 10.24
C ASN A 57 0.11 -3.19 9.47
N ILE A 58 -0.46 -3.12 8.26
CA ILE A 58 -0.63 -4.30 7.40
C ILE A 58 0.73 -4.86 6.99
N SER A 59 1.66 -4.00 6.56
CA SER A 59 3.02 -4.41 6.19
C SER A 59 3.76 -5.09 7.36
N LEU A 60 3.67 -4.53 8.57
CA LEU A 60 4.23 -5.16 9.77
C LEU A 60 3.55 -6.50 10.09
N ALA A 61 2.24 -6.61 9.92
CA ALA A 61 1.51 -7.87 10.10
C ALA A 61 1.93 -8.92 9.07
N THR A 62 2.24 -8.51 7.84
CA THR A 62 2.82 -9.38 6.81
C THR A 62 4.22 -9.85 7.20
N ALA A 63 5.09 -8.98 7.71
CA ALA A 63 6.41 -9.38 8.19
C ALA A 63 6.31 -10.34 9.40
N ASN A 64 5.38 -10.09 10.31
CA ASN A 64 5.09 -10.99 11.43
C ASN A 64 4.56 -12.35 10.95
N TYR A 65 3.76 -12.37 9.88
CA TYR A 65 3.33 -13.62 9.24
C TYR A 65 4.55 -14.37 8.68
N ALA A 66 5.39 -13.72 7.88
CA ALA A 66 6.61 -14.36 7.36
C ALA A 66 7.49 -14.91 8.50
N SER A 67 7.61 -14.21 9.63
CA SER A 67 8.37 -14.71 10.78
C SER A 67 7.81 -15.98 11.43
N VAL A 68 6.51 -16.25 11.30
CA VAL A 68 5.85 -17.43 11.90
C VAL A 68 5.78 -18.60 10.92
N TRP A 69 5.74 -18.32 9.61
CA TRP A 69 5.62 -19.30 8.53
C TRP A 69 6.92 -19.48 7.74
N ASP A 70 8.05 -19.73 8.42
CA ASP A 70 9.35 -20.04 7.81
C ASP A 70 9.80 -19.06 6.71
N GLY A 71 9.53 -17.77 6.90
CA GLY A 71 9.86 -16.70 5.97
C GLY A 71 8.85 -16.53 4.82
N MET A 72 7.84 -17.38 4.69
CA MET A 72 6.85 -17.31 3.61
C MET A 72 5.88 -16.14 3.77
N PHE A 73 5.70 -15.36 2.70
CA PHE A 73 4.60 -14.42 2.61
C PHE A 73 3.25 -15.17 2.53
N PRO A 74 2.15 -14.56 2.99
CA PRO A 74 0.84 -15.17 2.79
C PRO A 74 0.55 -15.24 1.28
N PRO A 75 -0.08 -16.31 0.79
CA PRO A 75 -0.52 -16.35 -0.61
C PRO A 75 -1.54 -15.22 -0.84
N LEU A 76 -1.56 -14.65 -2.04
CA LEU A 76 -2.55 -13.65 -2.42
C LEU A 76 -3.97 -14.21 -2.25
N VAL A 77 -4.15 -15.47 -2.69
CA VAL A 77 -5.38 -16.25 -2.53
C VAL A 77 -5.01 -17.70 -2.21
N ASP A 78 -5.58 -18.25 -1.14
CA ASP A 78 -5.35 -19.63 -0.66
C ASP A 78 -6.33 -20.66 -1.27
N GLY A 79 -6.86 -20.35 -2.46
CA GLY A 79 -7.94 -21.08 -3.13
C GLY A 79 -9.35 -20.59 -2.74
N THR A 80 -9.57 -20.19 -1.48
CA THR A 80 -10.91 -19.78 -1.02
C THR A 80 -11.00 -18.33 -0.58
N TYR A 81 -9.94 -17.77 0.01
CA TYR A 81 -9.91 -16.43 0.57
C TYR A 81 -8.60 -15.70 0.27
N GLY A 82 -8.66 -14.37 0.37
CA GLY A 82 -7.51 -13.51 0.16
C GLY A 82 -6.54 -13.41 1.34
N ALA A 83 -5.33 -12.95 1.04
CA ALA A 83 -4.27 -12.62 1.99
C ALA A 83 -4.72 -11.81 3.23
N PRO A 84 -5.63 -10.82 3.17
CA PRO A 84 -6.04 -10.07 4.35
C PRO A 84 -6.57 -10.93 5.50
N ARG A 85 -7.27 -12.02 5.19
CA ARG A 85 -7.78 -12.95 6.21
C ARG A 85 -6.63 -13.59 6.98
N ASN A 86 -5.58 -14.03 6.28
CA ASN A 86 -4.41 -14.68 6.86
C ASN A 86 -3.64 -13.74 7.80
N LEU A 87 -3.75 -12.43 7.57
CA LEU A 87 -3.15 -11.39 8.42
C LEU A 87 -3.99 -11.05 9.65
N LEU A 88 -5.24 -11.52 9.79
CA LEU A 88 -6.07 -11.18 10.96
C LEU A 88 -5.43 -11.61 12.28
N THR A 89 -4.81 -12.79 12.32
CA THR A 89 -4.13 -13.28 13.52
C THR A 89 -2.91 -12.43 13.87
N THR A 90 -2.13 -12.00 12.87
CA THR A 90 -0.94 -11.14 13.07
C THR A 90 -1.28 -9.66 13.24
N LEU A 91 -2.53 -9.27 13.00
CA LEU A 91 -3.13 -7.97 13.32
C LEU A 91 -3.84 -7.96 14.70
N ASP A 92 -3.52 -8.91 15.57
CA ASP A 92 -4.12 -9.07 16.89
C ASP A 92 -5.66 -9.25 16.87
N GLN A 93 -6.19 -9.85 15.80
CA GLN A 93 -7.61 -10.18 15.64
C GLN A 93 -7.91 -11.69 15.52
N PRO A 94 -7.32 -12.58 16.34
CA PRO A 94 -7.58 -14.03 16.26
C PRO A 94 -9.01 -14.42 16.63
N GLY A 95 -9.70 -13.59 17.42
CA GLY A 95 -11.12 -13.82 17.75
C GLY A 95 -12.03 -13.63 16.54
N LEU A 96 -11.72 -12.66 15.69
CA LEU A 96 -12.45 -12.40 14.46
C LEU A 96 -12.20 -13.52 13.45
N ASP A 97 -10.95 -13.94 13.26
CA ASP A 97 -10.63 -15.05 12.35
C ASP A 97 -11.35 -16.35 12.74
N ARG A 98 -11.41 -16.68 14.04
CA ARG A 98 -12.21 -17.83 14.51
C ARG A 98 -13.70 -17.70 14.22
N ALA A 99 -14.26 -16.50 14.39
CA ALA A 99 -15.68 -16.26 14.12
C ALA A 99 -15.99 -16.40 12.62
N ILE A 100 -15.12 -15.85 11.76
CA ILE A 100 -15.20 -16.00 10.30
C ILE A 100 -15.10 -17.48 9.93
N SER A 101 -14.10 -18.19 10.45
CA SER A 101 -13.91 -19.63 10.21
C SER A 101 -15.14 -20.46 10.58
N ALA A 102 -15.80 -20.11 11.70
CA ALA A 102 -17.02 -20.77 12.15
C ALA A 102 -18.28 -20.42 11.33
N ALA A 103 -18.33 -19.22 10.72
CA ALA A 103 -19.40 -18.84 9.81
C ALA A 103 -19.25 -19.58 8.47
N LEU A 104 -18.02 -19.60 7.93
CA LEU A 104 -17.69 -20.24 6.67
C LEU A 104 -17.89 -21.77 6.72
N SER A 105 -17.62 -22.41 7.86
CA SER A 105 -17.88 -23.85 8.03
C SER A 105 -19.37 -24.22 8.01
N LYS A 106 -20.25 -23.23 8.20
CA LYS A 106 -21.70 -23.36 8.06
C LYS A 106 -22.21 -22.88 6.70
N GLU A 107 -21.30 -22.65 5.74
CA GLU A 107 -21.57 -22.06 4.43
C GLU A 107 -22.24 -20.67 4.50
N ASP A 108 -22.13 -19.98 5.64
CA ASP A 108 -22.63 -18.61 5.77
C ASP A 108 -21.66 -17.64 5.10
N LYS A 109 -22.04 -17.20 3.90
CA LYS A 109 -21.28 -16.21 3.11
C LYS A 109 -21.59 -14.77 3.50
N ASN A 110 -22.54 -14.53 4.41
CA ASN A 110 -23.00 -13.20 4.80
C ASN A 110 -22.16 -12.62 5.96
N ILE A 111 -20.86 -12.43 5.71
CA ILE A 111 -19.93 -11.88 6.69
C ILE A 111 -19.92 -10.35 6.56
N ALA A 112 -20.70 -9.67 7.40
CA ALA A 112 -20.76 -8.21 7.45
C ALA A 112 -19.81 -7.66 8.53
N VAL A 113 -18.51 -7.60 8.22
CA VAL A 113 -17.48 -7.12 9.16
C VAL A 113 -16.61 -6.04 8.54
N PHE A 114 -16.55 -4.90 9.22
CA PHE A 114 -15.62 -3.83 8.93
C PHE A 114 -14.36 -3.93 9.80
N VAL A 115 -13.20 -4.03 9.16
CA VAL A 115 -11.90 -4.03 9.84
C VAL A 115 -11.22 -2.68 9.61
N LYS A 116 -11.08 -1.89 10.67
CA LYS A 116 -10.61 -0.50 10.58
C LYS A 116 -9.24 -0.33 9.92
N VAL A 117 -8.32 -1.29 10.10
CA VAL A 117 -6.97 -1.21 9.52
C VAL A 117 -6.97 -1.43 8.01
N PHE A 118 -7.98 -2.11 7.47
CA PHE A 118 -8.09 -2.46 6.04
C PHE A 118 -8.66 -1.35 5.16
N ALA A 119 -9.24 -0.31 5.75
CA ALA A 119 -9.77 0.82 5.00
C ALA A 119 -9.02 2.12 5.29
N SER A 120 -8.76 2.89 4.23
CA SER A 120 -8.27 4.26 4.32
C SER A 120 -9.44 5.18 4.71
N PRO A 121 -9.28 6.11 5.66
CA PRO A 121 -10.36 7.05 6.03
C PRO A 121 -10.77 8.03 4.93
N HIS A 122 -9.98 8.13 3.85
CA HIS A 122 -10.28 8.96 2.68
C HIS A 122 -10.84 8.13 1.51
N ASP A 123 -11.12 6.85 1.74
CA ASP A 123 -11.70 5.97 0.74
C ASP A 123 -13.22 5.86 0.94
N ASP A 124 -13.96 6.63 0.16
CA ASP A 124 -15.42 6.67 0.21
C ASP A 124 -16.07 5.32 -0.16
N PHE A 125 -15.35 4.43 -0.87
CA PHE A 125 -15.87 3.15 -1.33
C PHE A 125 -15.74 2.03 -0.29
N ASN A 126 -14.75 2.11 0.60
CA ASN A 126 -14.40 1.02 1.52
C ASN A 126 -14.45 1.43 3.00
N PHE A 127 -14.34 2.73 3.32
CA PHE A 127 -14.38 3.18 4.70
C PHE A 127 -15.77 3.00 5.32
N ASN A 128 -15.83 2.38 6.50
CA ASN A 128 -17.06 1.97 7.18
C ASN A 128 -17.99 1.09 6.32
N GLN A 129 -17.45 0.42 5.30
CA GLN A 129 -18.20 -0.56 4.52
C GLN A 129 -17.87 -1.96 5.01
N ASP A 130 -18.88 -2.83 5.05
CA ASP A 130 -18.66 -4.24 5.31
C ASP A 130 -17.70 -4.81 4.27
N ARG A 131 -16.69 -5.55 4.75
CA ARG A 131 -15.66 -6.17 3.92
C ARG A 131 -14.76 -5.19 3.13
N GLY A 132 -14.87 -3.88 3.32
CA GLY A 132 -14.11 -2.90 2.54
C GLY A 132 -12.58 -3.05 2.65
N PHE A 133 -11.89 -2.92 1.51
CA PHE A 133 -10.43 -3.01 1.43
C PHE A 133 -9.81 -1.94 0.52
N SER A 134 -9.05 -1.02 1.10
CA SER A 134 -8.47 0.14 0.40
C SER A 134 -7.04 -0.07 -0.09
N TYR A 135 -6.42 -1.22 0.21
CA TYR A 135 -5.02 -1.48 -0.14
C TYR A 135 -4.95 -2.61 -1.17
N ARG A 136 -3.82 -2.74 -1.86
CA ARG A 136 -3.56 -3.83 -2.81
C ARG A 136 -2.16 -4.37 -2.59
N PHE A 137 -2.04 -5.69 -2.63
CA PHE A 137 -0.79 -6.41 -2.53
C PHE A 137 -0.05 -6.42 -3.87
N ASN A 138 1.28 -6.39 -3.83
CA ASN A 138 2.09 -6.47 -5.04
C ASN A 138 2.02 -7.87 -5.65
N ALA A 139 1.24 -7.97 -6.72
CA ALA A 139 1.02 -9.19 -7.48
C ALA A 139 1.91 -9.26 -8.74
N GLY A 140 2.89 -8.35 -8.88
CA GLY A 140 3.89 -8.39 -9.93
C GLY A 140 3.39 -8.00 -11.32
N TRP A 141 3.98 -8.57 -12.35
CA TRP A 141 3.58 -8.36 -13.75
C TRP A 141 2.73 -9.52 -14.23
N GLY A 142 1.88 -9.32 -15.22
CA GLY A 142 1.10 -10.43 -15.78
C GLY A 142 0.16 -10.00 -16.90
N ASP A 143 -0.60 -10.95 -17.44
CA ASP A 143 -1.65 -10.69 -18.44
C ASP A 143 -3.04 -10.61 -17.78
N PHE A 144 -3.08 -10.09 -16.56
CA PHE A 144 -4.30 -9.95 -15.78
C PHE A 144 -4.91 -8.56 -16.01
N ARG A 145 -6.17 -8.52 -16.45
CA ARG A 145 -6.91 -7.29 -16.70
C ARG A 145 -8.29 -7.33 -16.08
N ALA A 146 -8.75 -6.14 -15.72
CA ALA A 146 -10.14 -5.93 -15.41
C ALA A 146 -10.89 -5.56 -16.69
N SER A 147 -11.93 -6.34 -17.01
CA SER A 147 -12.83 -6.01 -18.11
C SER A 147 -14.25 -5.86 -17.61
N ARG A 148 -15.01 -4.99 -18.27
CA ARG A 148 -16.41 -4.79 -17.96
C ARG A 148 -17.27 -5.52 -18.99
N THR A 149 -17.93 -6.58 -18.55
CA THR A 149 -18.85 -7.37 -19.36
C THR A 149 -20.22 -7.38 -18.67
N ASP A 150 -21.27 -6.99 -19.39
CA ASP A 150 -22.66 -6.94 -18.89
C ASP A 150 -22.84 -6.19 -17.55
N GLY A 151 -22.13 -5.07 -17.39
CA GLY A 151 -22.24 -4.22 -16.21
C GLY A 151 -21.54 -4.76 -14.95
N LYS A 152 -20.90 -5.94 -15.03
CA LYS A 152 -20.03 -6.50 -13.99
C LYS A 152 -18.56 -6.32 -14.38
N THR A 153 -17.70 -6.07 -13.40
CA THR A 153 -16.25 -6.20 -13.64
C THR A 153 -15.89 -7.66 -13.45
N ILE A 154 -15.21 -8.23 -14.44
CA ILE A 154 -14.68 -9.59 -14.40
C ILE A 154 -13.16 -9.54 -14.57
N GLU A 155 -12.51 -10.47 -13.89
CA GLU A 155 -11.12 -10.86 -14.12
C GLU A 155 -11.01 -11.48 -15.51
N ILE A 156 -10.17 -10.92 -16.38
CA ILE A 156 -9.78 -11.52 -17.66
C ILE A 156 -8.28 -11.78 -17.62
N GLY A 157 -7.89 -12.93 -18.16
CA GLY A 157 -6.52 -13.43 -18.08
C GLY A 157 -6.30 -14.20 -16.77
N THR A 158 -5.05 -14.57 -16.55
CA THR A 158 -4.65 -15.37 -15.40
C THR A 158 -3.57 -14.64 -14.61
N HIS A 159 -3.72 -14.67 -13.29
CA HIS A 159 -2.63 -14.35 -12.37
C HIS A 159 -2.00 -15.66 -11.92
N ASP A 160 -1.44 -16.38 -12.88
CA ASP A 160 -0.68 -17.62 -12.69
C ASP A 160 0.76 -17.44 -13.16
N LEU A 161 1.63 -18.38 -12.79
CA LEU A 161 3.03 -18.33 -13.20
C LEU A 161 3.28 -18.98 -14.56
N ASP A 162 2.25 -19.53 -15.20
CA ASP A 162 2.37 -20.24 -16.46
C ASP A 162 2.31 -19.28 -17.65
N LEU A 163 3.03 -18.18 -17.53
CA LEU A 163 3.23 -17.22 -18.60
C LEU A 163 4.57 -17.54 -19.27
N ASP A 164 4.50 -17.94 -20.54
CA ASP A 164 5.64 -18.08 -21.44
C ASP A 164 6.26 -16.68 -21.66
N TRP A 165 7.39 -16.43 -21.01
CA TRP A 165 8.02 -15.11 -20.99
C TRP A 165 8.98 -14.90 -22.16
N ASP A 166 9.68 -15.95 -22.59
CA ASP A 166 10.62 -15.88 -23.71
C ASP A 166 9.95 -16.10 -25.09
N GLY A 167 8.69 -16.55 -25.09
CA GLY A 167 7.86 -16.73 -26.27
C GLY A 167 8.24 -17.95 -27.11
N ASP A 168 8.93 -18.93 -26.52
CA ASP A 168 9.35 -20.15 -27.23
C ASP A 168 8.23 -21.20 -27.36
N GLY A 169 7.09 -20.97 -26.68
CA GLY A 169 5.91 -21.82 -26.70
C GLY A 169 5.86 -22.88 -25.61
N GLU A 170 6.86 -22.96 -24.73
CA GLU A 170 6.90 -23.81 -23.54
C GLU A 170 6.91 -22.96 -22.27
N VAL A 171 6.43 -23.53 -21.15
CA VAL A 171 6.49 -22.88 -19.83
C VAL A 171 7.44 -23.67 -18.95
N THR A 172 8.65 -23.15 -18.82
CA THR A 172 9.77 -23.76 -18.11
C THR A 172 9.82 -23.32 -16.64
N ASP A 173 10.74 -23.90 -15.87
CA ASP A 173 10.99 -23.46 -14.49
C ASP A 173 11.67 -22.08 -14.46
N GLU A 174 12.42 -21.74 -15.51
CA GLU A 174 12.99 -20.41 -15.72
C GLU A 174 11.89 -19.35 -15.88
N ASP A 175 10.84 -19.61 -16.67
CA ASP A 175 9.69 -18.71 -16.82
C ASP A 175 8.99 -18.46 -15.48
N ARG A 176 8.73 -19.54 -14.73
CA ARG A 176 8.11 -19.46 -13.42
C ARG A 176 8.98 -18.68 -12.43
N SER A 177 10.30 -18.87 -12.48
CA SER A 177 11.25 -18.13 -11.63
C SER A 177 11.30 -16.65 -11.98
N ALA A 178 11.32 -16.31 -13.27
CA ALA A 178 11.24 -14.94 -13.77
C ALA A 178 9.91 -14.29 -13.34
N MET A 179 8.79 -15.00 -13.48
CA MET A 179 7.50 -14.51 -13.03
C MET A 179 7.50 -14.19 -11.53
N GLN A 180 7.98 -15.11 -10.68
CA GLN A 180 8.07 -14.91 -9.23
C GLN A 180 8.91 -13.69 -8.85
N ALA A 181 9.90 -13.34 -9.67
CA ALA A 181 10.76 -12.18 -9.45
C ALA A 181 10.09 -10.83 -9.75
N THR A 182 8.93 -10.83 -10.43
CA THR A 182 8.21 -9.60 -10.78
C THR A 182 7.35 -9.05 -9.65
N GLY A 183 7.05 -9.83 -8.61
CA GLY A 183 6.11 -9.48 -7.54
C GLY A 183 6.38 -10.19 -6.22
N VAL A 184 5.47 -10.05 -5.24
CA VAL A 184 5.63 -10.63 -3.89
C VAL A 184 4.53 -11.62 -3.55
N PHE A 185 3.28 -11.31 -3.89
CA PHE A 185 2.11 -12.11 -3.52
C PHE A 185 1.56 -12.85 -4.73
N TRP A 186 1.50 -14.17 -4.60
CA TRP A 186 1.07 -15.08 -5.66
C TRP A 186 -0.15 -15.89 -5.23
N ARG A 187 -1.01 -16.24 -6.18
CA ARG A 187 -2.10 -17.19 -5.92
C ARG A 187 -1.49 -18.56 -5.62
N HIS A 188 -2.01 -19.24 -4.60
CA HIS A 188 -1.59 -20.60 -4.33
C HIS A 188 -2.03 -21.52 -5.46
N SER A 189 -1.11 -22.31 -5.99
CA SER A 189 -1.39 -23.35 -6.98
C SER A 189 -0.43 -24.53 -6.78
N ASP A 190 -0.68 -25.65 -7.46
CA ASP A 190 0.08 -26.89 -7.33
C ASP A 190 1.58 -26.74 -7.66
N HIS A 191 1.98 -25.63 -8.29
CA HIS A 191 3.34 -25.37 -8.78
C HIS A 191 4.03 -24.21 -8.04
N ILE A 192 3.44 -23.67 -6.97
CA ILE A 192 3.89 -22.42 -6.34
C ILE A 192 3.90 -22.50 -4.82
N ASP A 193 5.10 -22.44 -4.28
CA ASP A 193 5.30 -22.03 -2.89
C ASP A 193 5.24 -20.49 -2.80
N SER A 194 4.60 -20.00 -1.74
CA SER A 194 4.63 -18.57 -1.43
C SER A 194 6.07 -18.04 -1.42
N LEU A 195 6.27 -16.85 -1.97
CA LEU A 195 7.58 -16.21 -1.96
C LEU A 195 8.08 -16.05 -0.51
N THR A 196 9.36 -16.29 -0.28
CA THR A 196 9.96 -16.11 1.05
C THR A 196 10.69 -14.78 1.16
N ILE A 197 10.78 -14.24 2.37
CA ILE A 197 11.59 -13.06 2.67
C ILE A 197 13.05 -13.26 2.28
N ASP A 198 13.58 -14.48 2.43
CA ASP A 198 14.93 -14.84 2.01
C ASP A 198 15.07 -14.76 0.49
N ALA A 199 14.07 -15.24 -0.26
CA ALA A 199 14.07 -15.14 -1.72
C ALA A 199 14.05 -13.68 -2.20
N VAL A 200 13.26 -12.80 -1.55
CA VAL A 200 13.29 -11.35 -1.82
C VAL A 200 14.66 -10.75 -1.48
N GLY A 201 15.28 -11.22 -0.40
CA GLY A 201 16.61 -10.80 0.05
C GLY A 201 17.78 -11.27 -0.80
N LEU A 202 17.60 -12.29 -1.66
CA LEU A 202 18.63 -12.71 -2.62
C LEU A 202 18.92 -11.64 -3.69
N GLY A 203 18.02 -10.65 -3.85
CA GLY A 203 18.25 -9.42 -4.60
C GLY A 203 18.33 -8.18 -3.70
N ASP A 204 18.13 -7.02 -4.31
CA ASP A 204 17.96 -5.70 -3.67
C ASP A 204 16.53 -5.43 -3.16
N GLY A 205 15.67 -6.46 -3.16
CA GLY A 205 14.23 -6.31 -3.03
C GLY A 205 13.69 -5.94 -1.65
N ILE A 206 14.38 -6.27 -0.54
CA ILE A 206 13.80 -6.03 0.81
C ILE A 206 13.45 -4.54 1.02
N SER A 207 14.33 -3.62 0.62
CA SER A 207 14.15 -2.18 0.84
C SER A 207 13.55 -1.43 -0.36
N GLN A 208 13.59 -2.05 -1.55
CA GLN A 208 13.23 -1.42 -2.82
C GLN A 208 11.90 -1.94 -3.38
N THR A 209 11.45 -3.12 -2.97
CA THR A 209 10.21 -3.71 -3.47
C THR A 209 8.99 -3.22 -2.71
N LEU A 210 7.98 -2.78 -3.46
CA LEU A 210 6.66 -2.45 -2.97
C LEU A 210 5.99 -3.72 -2.48
N LEU A 211 5.43 -3.65 -1.29
CA LEU A 211 4.62 -4.70 -0.69
C LEU A 211 3.13 -4.39 -0.89
N LEU A 212 2.74 -3.15 -0.63
CA LEU A 212 1.36 -2.68 -0.64
C LEU A 212 1.25 -1.30 -1.27
N VAL A 213 0.13 -1.04 -1.93
CA VAL A 213 -0.25 0.29 -2.40
C VAL A 213 -1.67 0.62 -1.98
N GLU A 214 -1.96 1.90 -1.79
CA GLU A 214 -3.34 2.38 -1.69
C GLU A 214 -4.01 2.28 -3.06
N ASN A 215 -5.29 1.90 -3.04
CA ASN A 215 -6.15 1.84 -4.20
C ASN A 215 -7.52 2.43 -3.84
N TYR A 216 -7.91 3.47 -4.56
CA TYR A 216 -9.18 4.17 -4.39
C TYR A 216 -10.29 3.52 -5.25
N HIS A 217 -10.52 2.22 -5.09
CA HIS A 217 -11.62 1.51 -5.72
C HIS A 217 -12.30 0.57 -4.71
N ARG A 218 -13.61 0.35 -4.91
CA ARG A 218 -14.39 -0.62 -4.13
C ARG A 218 -13.74 -2.00 -4.20
N SER A 219 -13.55 -2.61 -3.04
CA SER A 219 -12.97 -3.93 -2.92
C SER A 219 -13.46 -4.68 -1.69
N ASP A 220 -13.06 -5.94 -1.60
CA ASP A 220 -13.46 -6.88 -0.58
C ASP A 220 -12.25 -7.66 -0.05
N TRP A 221 -11.92 -7.51 1.24
CA TRP A 221 -10.76 -8.16 1.85
C TRP A 221 -10.89 -9.69 1.97
N LEU A 222 -12.11 -10.23 1.85
CA LEU A 222 -12.40 -11.66 1.88
C LEU A 222 -12.66 -12.22 0.46
N SER A 223 -12.50 -11.40 -0.59
CA SER A 223 -12.60 -11.87 -1.98
C SER A 223 -11.53 -12.93 -2.28
N ASN A 224 -11.74 -13.67 -3.36
CA ASN A 224 -10.78 -14.59 -3.95
C ASN A 224 -10.34 -14.15 -5.36
N GLN A 225 -10.73 -12.94 -5.77
CA GLN A 225 -10.36 -12.34 -7.05
C GLN A 225 -9.08 -11.53 -6.92
N THR A 226 -8.22 -11.61 -7.92
CA THR A 226 -6.94 -10.89 -7.95
C THR A 226 -7.18 -9.38 -8.05
N LEU A 227 -8.22 -8.94 -8.77
CA LEU A 227 -8.58 -7.51 -8.87
C LEU A 227 -8.77 -6.87 -7.51
N ASP A 228 -9.46 -7.56 -6.60
CA ASP A 228 -9.84 -7.03 -5.30
C ASP A 228 -8.64 -6.94 -4.34
N LEU A 229 -7.66 -7.81 -4.52
CA LEU A 229 -6.60 -8.01 -3.53
C LEU A 229 -5.25 -7.48 -3.99
N GLY A 230 -4.93 -7.59 -5.27
CA GLY A 230 -3.62 -7.30 -5.84
C GLY A 230 -3.63 -6.14 -6.82
N PHE A 231 -2.45 -5.54 -7.01
CA PHE A 231 -2.18 -4.67 -8.15
C PHE A 231 -1.13 -5.35 -9.04
N VAL A 232 -1.30 -5.21 -10.35
CA VAL A 232 -0.48 -5.86 -11.37
C VAL A 232 -0.12 -4.83 -12.43
N VAL A 233 1.02 -5.00 -13.07
CA VAL A 233 1.31 -4.31 -14.34
C VAL A 233 1.06 -5.25 -15.49
N GLY A 234 0.19 -4.83 -16.40
CA GLY A 234 -0.15 -5.58 -17.60
C GLY A 234 1.05 -5.74 -18.54
N ARG A 235 1.27 -6.97 -19.03
CA ARG A 235 2.34 -7.29 -19.99
C ARG A 235 2.24 -6.48 -21.30
N GLU A 236 1.05 -6.09 -21.70
CA GLU A 236 0.79 -5.29 -22.92
C GLU A 236 1.51 -3.93 -22.94
N ASP A 237 1.75 -3.37 -21.76
CA ASP A 237 2.39 -2.07 -21.57
C ASP A 237 3.91 -2.19 -21.36
N LEU A 238 4.42 -3.42 -21.26
CA LEU A 238 5.83 -3.72 -21.09
C LEU A 238 6.48 -4.05 -22.44
N THR A 239 7.62 -3.43 -22.72
CA THR A 239 8.53 -3.88 -23.77
C THR A 239 9.75 -4.45 -23.10
N ILE A 240 9.85 -5.78 -23.10
CA ILE A 240 10.88 -6.55 -22.40
C ILE A 240 11.80 -7.18 -23.42
N ASP A 241 13.10 -7.13 -23.14
CA ASP A 241 14.14 -7.77 -23.94
C ASP A 241 14.60 -9.05 -23.24
N PHE A 242 14.05 -10.17 -23.70
CA PHE A 242 14.31 -11.50 -23.16
C PHE A 242 15.44 -12.20 -23.92
N ASP A 243 16.64 -11.62 -23.90
CA ASP A 243 17.84 -12.42 -24.19
C ASP A 243 18.09 -13.35 -22.98
N ARG A 244 17.68 -14.63 -23.08
CA ARG A 244 17.92 -15.70 -22.09
C ARG A 244 17.34 -15.45 -20.67
N GLY A 245 16.08 -15.03 -20.57
CA GLY A 245 15.40 -14.92 -19.27
C GLY A 245 15.76 -13.67 -18.47
N MET A 246 16.13 -12.55 -19.11
CA MET A 246 16.30 -11.27 -18.41
C MET A 246 14.98 -10.50 -18.28
N LEU A 247 14.70 -9.91 -17.12
CA LEU A 247 13.58 -8.99 -16.86
C LEU A 247 13.94 -7.53 -17.18
N ALA A 248 14.84 -7.30 -18.14
CA ALA A 248 15.27 -5.96 -18.52
C ALA A 248 14.14 -5.24 -19.28
N VAL A 249 13.52 -4.27 -18.62
CA VAL A 249 12.49 -3.43 -19.25
C VAL A 249 13.17 -2.29 -19.99
N ASN A 250 12.99 -2.28 -21.31
CA ASN A 250 13.52 -1.25 -22.19
C ASN A 250 12.56 -0.07 -22.33
N GLU A 251 11.26 -0.34 -22.25
CA GLU A 251 10.21 0.69 -22.34
C GLU A 251 8.99 0.28 -21.53
N PHE A 252 8.43 1.25 -20.81
CA PHE A 252 7.07 1.18 -20.28
C PHE A 252 6.23 2.17 -21.07
N LYS A 253 5.25 1.66 -21.81
CA LYS A 253 4.30 2.53 -22.51
C LYS A 253 3.55 3.33 -21.45
N ASP A 254 3.20 4.59 -21.74
CA ASP A 254 2.52 5.49 -20.81
C ASP A 254 1.10 5.00 -20.52
N GLY A 255 1.02 3.91 -19.76
CA GLY A 255 -0.12 3.04 -19.59
C GLY A 255 -0.87 3.31 -18.29
N PRO A 256 -2.01 2.64 -18.09
CA PRO A 256 -2.90 2.86 -16.97
C PRO A 256 -2.28 2.52 -15.60
N TYR A 257 -1.28 1.61 -15.54
CA TYR A 257 -0.78 1.03 -14.28
C TYR A 257 0.19 1.92 -13.45
N ARG A 258 0.42 3.17 -13.84
CA ARG A 258 1.19 4.15 -13.06
C ARG A 258 0.39 4.69 -11.85
N PRO A 259 1.04 5.25 -10.80
CA PRO A 259 0.32 5.86 -9.68
C PRO A 259 -0.69 6.91 -10.15
N ASN A 260 -1.95 6.75 -9.72
CA ASN A 260 -3.11 7.56 -10.16
C ASN A 260 -3.41 7.53 -11.66
N GLY A 261 -2.81 6.62 -12.43
CA GLY A 261 -3.04 6.44 -13.87
C GLY A 261 -4.46 5.93 -14.18
N ILE A 262 -4.99 5.06 -13.31
CA ILE A 262 -6.40 4.68 -13.32
C ILE A 262 -7.11 5.32 -12.13
N ARG A 263 -8.11 6.15 -12.44
CA ARG A 263 -9.05 6.69 -11.43
C ARG A 263 -10.44 6.10 -11.66
N PRO A 264 -11.22 5.84 -10.61
CA PRO A 264 -12.51 5.18 -10.74
C PRO A 264 -13.50 6.00 -11.57
N SER A 265 -13.86 5.52 -12.76
CA SER A 265 -15.07 5.95 -13.47
C SER A 265 -16.25 5.04 -13.06
N SER A 266 -16.62 5.07 -11.79
CA SER A 266 -17.82 4.42 -11.19
C SER A 266 -18.11 2.93 -11.49
N ALA A 267 -17.28 2.17 -12.22
CA ALA A 267 -17.61 0.79 -12.61
C ALA A 267 -16.46 -0.09 -13.14
N THR A 268 -15.21 0.38 -13.17
CA THR A 268 -14.05 -0.41 -13.61
C THR A 268 -13.13 -0.64 -12.42
N HIS A 269 -13.00 -1.92 -12.02
CA HIS A 269 -12.10 -2.35 -10.97
C HIS A 269 -10.72 -2.61 -11.57
N THR A 270 -9.89 -1.59 -11.81
CA THR A 270 -8.56 -1.84 -12.39
C THR A 270 -7.51 -2.03 -11.29
N PRO A 271 -6.68 -3.10 -11.36
CA PRO A 271 -5.62 -3.38 -10.41
C PRO A 271 -4.45 -2.40 -10.61
N GLY A 272 -4.48 -1.26 -9.93
CA GLY A 272 -3.40 -0.27 -10.04
C GLY A 272 -3.35 0.67 -8.84
N PRO A 273 -2.20 1.28 -8.54
CA PRO A 273 -2.08 2.28 -7.47
C PRO A 273 -2.97 3.50 -7.73
N SER A 274 -3.85 3.81 -6.78
CA SER A 274 -4.67 5.02 -6.87
C SER A 274 -5.02 5.55 -5.49
N SER A 275 -5.05 6.87 -5.35
CA SER A 275 -5.35 7.53 -4.10
C SER A 275 -6.28 8.71 -4.32
N SER A 276 -7.07 9.04 -3.29
CA SER A 276 -7.82 10.30 -3.24
C SER A 276 -6.92 11.50 -2.90
N HIS A 277 -5.63 11.27 -2.63
CA HIS A 277 -4.62 12.31 -2.45
C HIS A 277 -4.21 12.93 -3.79
N SER A 278 -4.04 14.25 -3.83
CA SER A 278 -3.48 14.93 -4.99
C SER A 278 -2.00 14.60 -5.16
N GLY A 279 -1.59 14.16 -6.35
CA GLY A 279 -0.18 14.05 -6.70
C GLY A 279 0.57 12.84 -6.15
N THR A 280 -0.03 12.05 -5.25
CA THR A 280 0.70 10.97 -4.56
C THR A 280 -0.18 9.79 -4.20
N VAL A 281 0.43 8.61 -4.07
CA VAL A 281 -0.19 7.39 -3.53
C VAL A 281 0.56 6.94 -2.27
N ASN A 282 -0.14 6.42 -1.27
CA ASN A 282 0.51 5.80 -0.10
C ASN A 282 0.96 4.39 -0.47
N VAL A 283 2.20 4.04 -0.13
CA VAL A 283 2.75 2.71 -0.39
C VAL A 283 3.49 2.19 0.84
N ALA A 284 3.67 0.88 0.91
CA ALA A 284 4.58 0.25 1.86
C ALA A 284 5.53 -0.71 1.14
N PHE A 285 6.73 -0.85 1.68
CA PHE A 285 7.81 -1.69 1.19
C PHE A 285 7.90 -2.98 1.99
N VAL A 286 8.65 -3.95 1.46
CA VAL A 286 8.87 -5.26 2.11
C VAL A 286 9.55 -5.10 3.49
N ASP A 287 10.41 -4.09 3.66
CA ASP A 287 11.09 -3.75 4.92
C ASP A 287 10.20 -3.15 6.03
N GLY A 288 8.90 -2.94 5.78
CA GLY A 288 7.99 -2.33 6.74
C GLY A 288 7.90 -0.80 6.67
N ARG A 289 8.66 -0.15 5.78
CA ARG A 289 8.60 1.29 5.56
C ARG A 289 7.32 1.65 4.80
N ALA A 290 6.61 2.66 5.28
CA ALA A 290 5.51 3.28 4.54
C ALA A 290 5.93 4.68 4.09
N SER A 291 5.68 5.02 2.83
CA SER A 291 5.99 6.33 2.26
C SER A 291 4.93 6.76 1.24
N ASN A 292 5.11 7.96 0.70
CA ASN A 292 4.34 8.45 -0.43
C ASN A 292 5.18 8.33 -1.69
N VAL A 293 4.56 7.88 -2.79
CA VAL A 293 5.14 7.88 -4.13
C VAL A 293 4.39 8.91 -4.97
N SER A 294 5.13 9.68 -5.77
CA SER A 294 4.57 10.69 -6.67
C SER A 294 3.84 10.05 -7.85
N GLU A 295 2.79 10.69 -8.36
CA GLU A 295 2.19 10.32 -9.65
C GLU A 295 3.10 10.64 -10.85
N ASP A 296 4.04 11.56 -10.66
CA ASP A 296 5.06 11.94 -11.65
C ASP A 296 6.35 11.11 -11.55
N ILE A 297 6.34 9.98 -10.83
CA ILE A 297 7.51 9.09 -10.75
C ILE A 297 7.88 8.57 -12.15
N ASP A 298 9.18 8.44 -12.41
CA ASP A 298 9.66 7.79 -13.64
C ASP A 298 9.04 6.38 -13.72
N PRO A 299 8.32 6.05 -14.81
CA PRO A 299 7.63 4.78 -14.89
C PRO A 299 8.58 3.56 -14.85
N LEU A 300 9.81 3.68 -15.36
CA LEU A 300 10.80 2.61 -15.27
C LEU A 300 11.28 2.42 -13.83
N VAL A 301 11.39 3.50 -13.05
CA VAL A 301 11.67 3.40 -11.62
C VAL A 301 10.50 2.71 -10.92
N TYR A 302 9.26 3.09 -11.21
CA TYR A 302 8.08 2.46 -10.63
C TYR A 302 8.02 0.94 -10.91
N LEU A 303 8.35 0.50 -12.13
CA LEU A 303 8.41 -0.93 -12.46
C LEU A 303 9.48 -1.68 -11.68
N LYS A 304 10.66 -1.09 -11.48
CA LYS A 304 11.71 -1.67 -10.66
C LYS A 304 11.31 -1.76 -9.19
N LEU A 305 10.52 -0.81 -8.70
CA LEU A 305 9.96 -0.89 -7.35
C LEU A 305 8.94 -2.05 -7.21
N MET A 306 8.39 -2.58 -8.30
CA MET A 306 7.50 -3.74 -8.22
C MET A 306 8.23 -5.08 -8.16
N THR A 307 9.42 -5.18 -8.76
CA THR A 307 10.13 -6.46 -8.83
C THR A 307 10.76 -6.81 -7.49
N SER A 308 10.59 -8.06 -7.07
CA SER A 308 11.15 -8.58 -5.82
C SER A 308 12.60 -9.02 -5.98
N ARG A 309 12.96 -9.51 -7.17
CA ARG A 309 14.27 -10.11 -7.47
C ARG A 309 14.83 -9.63 -8.82
N GLY A 310 14.44 -8.44 -9.27
CA GLY A 310 14.78 -7.93 -10.59
C GLY A 310 16.27 -7.94 -10.93
N SER A 311 17.14 -7.68 -9.94
CA SER A 311 18.60 -7.69 -10.12
C SER A 311 19.18 -9.06 -10.49
N LEU A 312 18.55 -10.16 -10.09
CA LEU A 312 18.95 -11.52 -10.50
C LEU A 312 18.66 -11.78 -11.98
N PHE A 313 17.70 -11.05 -12.54
CA PHE A 313 17.27 -11.17 -13.93
C PHE A 313 17.69 -9.94 -14.75
N GLY A 314 18.80 -9.29 -14.37
CA GLY A 314 19.44 -8.26 -15.19
C GLY A 314 18.89 -6.84 -15.04
N GLN A 315 17.94 -6.58 -14.12
CA GLN A 315 17.54 -5.20 -13.83
C GLN A 315 18.64 -4.46 -13.06
N THR A 316 18.90 -3.21 -13.46
CA THR A 316 19.84 -2.37 -12.72
C THR A 316 19.21 -1.91 -11.41
N PRO A 317 19.89 -2.11 -10.25
CA PRO A 317 19.44 -1.63 -8.95
C PRO A 317 19.08 -0.16 -8.94
N LEU A 318 18.14 0.21 -8.08
CA LEU A 318 17.79 1.61 -7.90
C LEU A 318 18.78 2.33 -6.99
N ASP A 319 19.16 3.53 -7.38
CA ASP A 319 19.90 4.46 -6.53
C ASP A 319 18.94 5.10 -5.51
N ALA A 320 19.45 5.40 -4.31
CA ALA A 320 18.66 5.98 -3.21
C ALA A 320 18.00 7.35 -3.53
N ASN A 321 18.37 7.99 -4.64
CA ASN A 321 17.85 9.28 -5.08
C ASN A 321 16.76 9.17 -6.16
N GLN A 322 16.41 7.96 -6.61
CA GLN A 322 15.51 7.76 -7.74
C GLN A 322 14.02 7.74 -7.36
N PHE A 323 13.66 7.63 -6.07
CA PHE A 323 12.27 7.53 -5.63
C PHE A 323 12.02 8.05 -4.20
#